data_AF-A0A975MNW2-F1
#
_entry.id   AF-A0A975MNW2-F1
#
_cell.length_a   1.000
_cell.length_b   1.000
_cell.length_c   1.000
_cell.angle_alpha   90.00
_cell.angle_beta   90.00
_cell.angle_gamma   90.00
#
_symmetry.space_group_name_H-M   'P 1'
#
loop_
_entity.id
_entity.type
_entity.pdbx_description
1 polymer ?
#
loop_
_entity_poly.entity_id
_entity_poly.type
_entity_poly.pdbx_seq_one_letter_code
_entity_poly.pdbx_strand_id
1 'polypeptide(L)'
;MNFLKYAVGCYGWLVLLLALSQPVAAVEVSGVFSAELIANNESSDARNYAIRQGLFAVLDRVVITEDIAQIPAVQQMLQNAQQYVKQSQFLPLPADDYADTSARLLRVEFDEDQVLDELRRNQLGIWTEIRPQTLVWLVVDEGAGWQFYNSDTMPDIESGLALIAKIKGIPLIYPLLDLEEQQKIAVNDVLTTESRNLKTASARYEVPSILVGRLLKKADCWQGSWESYFDGKVRQWHTGCLALKPVIQTGVRGVYDVLSNYYGIKADKAATP
;
A
#
# COMPACT_ATOMS: atom_id res chain seq x y z
N MET A 1 21.66 -61.73 -14.60
CA MET A 1 22.33 -60.49 -15.06
C MET A 1 21.25 -59.53 -15.55
N ASN A 2 21.25 -58.28 -15.06
CA ASN A 2 20.39 -57.14 -15.44
C ASN A 2 19.03 -56.96 -14.72
N PHE A 3 19.07 -56.58 -13.43
CA PHE A 3 17.94 -55.93 -12.72
C PHE A 3 18.30 -54.55 -12.14
N LEU A 4 19.39 -53.92 -12.62
CA LEU A 4 19.97 -52.73 -11.97
C LEU A 4 20.26 -51.61 -12.98
N LYS A 5 19.24 -51.09 -13.71
CA LYS A 5 19.42 -49.91 -14.58
C LYS A 5 18.30 -48.87 -14.58
N TYR A 6 17.18 -49.07 -13.88
CA TYR A 6 16.04 -48.13 -13.91
C TYR A 6 15.86 -47.27 -12.65
N ALA A 7 16.75 -47.35 -11.66
CA ALA A 7 16.63 -46.56 -10.43
C ALA A 7 17.27 -45.16 -10.50
N VAL A 8 18.09 -44.88 -11.52
CA VAL A 8 18.86 -43.63 -11.62
C VAL A 8 18.12 -42.51 -12.36
N GLY A 9 17.03 -42.84 -13.07
CA GLY A 9 16.26 -41.85 -13.85
C GLY A 9 15.21 -41.06 -13.06
N CYS A 10 14.81 -41.51 -11.87
CA CYS A 10 13.71 -40.89 -11.12
C CYS A 10 14.18 -39.79 -10.14
N TYR A 11 15.44 -39.86 -9.67
CA TYR A 11 16.01 -38.85 -8.79
C TYR A 11 16.33 -37.52 -9.51
N GLY A 12 16.65 -37.56 -10.81
CA GLY A 12 16.95 -36.34 -11.58
C GLY A 12 15.72 -35.43 -11.76
N TRP A 13 14.52 -36.01 -11.80
CA TRP A 13 13.27 -35.25 -11.93
C TRP A 13 12.74 -34.71 -10.60
N LEU A 14 13.02 -35.37 -9.48
CA LEU A 14 12.65 -34.87 -8.16
C LEU A 14 13.54 -33.68 -7.70
N VAL A 15 14.81 -33.65 -8.12
CA VAL A 15 15.73 -32.55 -7.78
C VAL A 15 15.46 -31.30 -8.62
N LEU A 16 14.92 -31.43 -9.84
CA LEU A 16 14.59 -30.29 -10.71
C LEU A 16 13.31 -29.55 -10.26
N LEU A 17 12.41 -30.19 -9.50
CA LEU A 17 11.19 -29.58 -8.97
C LEU A 17 11.41 -28.76 -7.68
N LEU A 18 12.53 -28.96 -6.99
CA LEU A 18 12.89 -28.21 -5.77
C LEU A 18 13.62 -26.88 -6.06
N ALA A 19 14.01 -26.61 -7.31
CA ALA A 19 14.80 -25.43 -7.69
C ALA A 19 13.95 -24.20 -8.13
N LEU A 20 12.61 -24.27 -8.04
CA LEU A 20 11.71 -23.19 -8.47
C LEU A 20 10.97 -22.50 -7.32
N SER A 21 11.25 -22.83 -6.06
CA SER A 21 10.74 -22.06 -4.93
C SER A 21 11.64 -20.84 -4.68
N GLN A 22 11.51 -19.81 -5.52
CA GLN A 22 12.03 -18.50 -5.17
C GLN A 22 11.24 -17.98 -3.95
N PRO A 23 11.89 -17.61 -2.84
CA PRO A 23 11.18 -16.99 -1.74
C PRO A 23 10.66 -15.64 -2.21
N VAL A 24 9.34 -15.50 -2.35
CA VAL A 24 8.72 -14.18 -2.49
C VAL A 24 8.97 -13.47 -1.18
N ALA A 25 9.82 -12.45 -1.19
CA ALA A 25 10.07 -11.62 -0.01
C ALA A 25 8.77 -10.86 0.31
N ALA A 26 7.99 -11.40 1.23
CA ALA A 26 6.93 -10.64 1.86
C ALA A 26 7.60 -9.69 2.86
N VAL A 27 7.46 -8.39 2.61
CA VAL A 27 7.99 -7.38 3.52
C VAL A 27 7.01 -7.21 4.66
N GLU A 28 7.51 -7.37 5.88
CA GLU A 28 6.76 -6.97 7.07
C GLU A 28 6.73 -5.44 7.11
N VAL A 29 5.53 -4.87 6.97
CA VAL A 29 5.37 -3.43 7.11
C VAL A 29 5.36 -3.11 8.60
N SER A 30 6.42 -2.47 9.08
CA SER A 30 6.46 -2.01 10.45
C SER A 30 5.42 -0.92 10.70
N GLY A 31 4.80 -0.95 11.87
CA GLY A 31 3.90 0.11 12.33
C GLY A 31 2.51 0.11 11.71
N VAL A 32 2.01 -1.03 11.21
CA VAL A 32 0.60 -1.17 10.76
C VAL A 32 -0.38 -0.77 11.87
N PHE A 33 -0.06 -1.08 13.13
CA PHE A 33 -0.83 -0.70 14.32
C PHE A 33 -0.33 0.58 14.99
N SER A 34 0.34 1.45 14.23
CA SER A 34 0.81 2.75 14.71
C SER A 34 0.30 3.90 13.85
N ALA A 35 0.24 5.08 14.46
CA ALA A 35 -0.11 6.32 13.79
C ALA A 35 0.66 7.51 14.38
N GLU A 36 0.94 8.48 13.52
CA GLU A 36 1.58 9.74 13.88
C GLU A 36 0.66 10.88 13.48
N LEU A 37 0.25 11.69 14.45
CA LEU A 37 -0.73 12.75 14.25
C LEU A 37 -0.29 14.04 14.91
N ILE A 38 -0.59 15.17 14.28
CA ILE A 38 -0.38 16.47 14.88
C ILE A 38 -1.47 16.72 15.91
N ALA A 39 -1.06 16.90 17.17
CA ALA A 39 -1.90 17.40 18.23
C ALA A 39 -1.65 18.89 18.40
N ASN A 40 -2.72 19.69 18.48
CA ASN A 40 -2.60 21.15 18.59
C ASN A 40 -1.87 21.60 19.87
N ASN A 41 -1.89 20.77 20.91
CA ASN A 41 -1.17 20.95 22.17
C ASN A 41 -1.06 19.61 22.92
N GLU A 42 -0.43 19.61 24.09
CA GLU A 42 -0.21 18.43 24.93
C GLU A 42 -1.37 18.12 25.92
N SER A 43 -2.51 18.82 25.79
CA SER A 43 -3.66 18.60 26.68
C SER A 43 -4.26 17.20 26.51
N SER A 44 -5.02 16.77 27.53
CA SER A 44 -5.74 15.49 27.47
C SER A 44 -6.75 15.46 26.31
N ASP A 45 -7.42 16.58 26.01
CA ASP A 45 -8.42 16.63 24.95
C ASP A 45 -7.79 16.51 23.56
N ALA A 46 -6.70 17.24 23.31
CA ALA A 46 -5.95 17.14 22.07
C ALA A 46 -5.36 15.73 21.88
N ARG A 47 -4.86 15.12 22.96
CA ARG A 47 -4.39 13.73 22.96
C ARG A 47 -5.53 12.75 22.66
N ASN A 48 -6.67 12.85 23.33
CA ASN A 48 -7.84 11.98 23.12
C ASN A 48 -8.33 12.05 21.67
N TYR A 49 -8.41 13.26 21.13
CA TYR A 49 -8.77 13.48 19.73
C TYR A 49 -7.76 12.83 18.79
N ALA A 50 -6.46 13.06 18.99
CA ALA A 50 -5.40 12.48 18.16
C ALA A 50 -5.37 10.95 18.23
N ILE A 51 -5.58 10.35 19.42
CA ILE A 51 -5.68 8.89 19.58
C ILE A 51 -6.87 8.32 18.80
N ARG A 52 -8.04 8.98 18.86
CA ARG A 52 -9.20 8.55 18.08
C ARG A 52 -8.93 8.59 16.57
N GLN A 53 -8.30 9.66 16.09
CA GLN A 53 -7.90 9.78 14.68
C GLN A 53 -6.83 8.75 14.30
N GLY A 54 -5.89 8.46 15.21
CA GLY A 54 -4.87 7.43 15.02
C GLY A 54 -5.45 6.03 14.91
N LEU A 55 -6.42 5.70 15.77
CA LEU A 55 -7.12 4.42 15.69
C LEU A 55 -7.91 4.33 14.39
N PHE A 56 -8.57 5.40 13.95
CA PHE A 56 -9.23 5.42 12.64
C PHE A 56 -8.26 5.10 11.50
N ALA A 57 -7.07 5.72 11.49
CA ALA A 57 -6.06 5.45 10.47
C ALA A 57 -5.54 4.00 10.50
N VAL A 58 -5.36 3.41 11.68
CA VAL A 58 -4.99 1.99 11.83
C VAL A 58 -6.11 1.08 11.31
N LEU A 59 -7.36 1.36 11.68
CA LEU A 59 -8.50 0.58 11.22
C LEU A 59 -8.69 0.69 9.70
N ASP A 60 -8.46 1.86 9.10
CA ASP A 60 -8.54 2.09 7.65
C ASP A 60 -7.45 1.35 6.84
N ARG A 61 -6.38 0.92 7.53
CA ARG A 61 -5.27 0.12 6.99
C ARG A 61 -5.49 -1.39 7.14
N VAL A 62 -6.20 -1.79 8.18
CA VAL A 62 -6.35 -3.21 8.59
C VAL A 62 -7.68 -3.79 8.09
N VAL A 63 -8.76 -3.02 8.12
CA VAL A 63 -10.11 -3.49 7.77
C VAL A 63 -10.29 -3.48 6.25
N ILE A 64 -10.81 -4.58 5.72
CA ILE A 64 -11.08 -4.76 4.29
C ILE A 64 -12.51 -4.29 4.00
N THR A 65 -12.67 -3.02 3.65
CA THR A 65 -13.96 -2.41 3.31
C THR A 65 -13.77 -1.18 2.44
N GLU A 66 -14.84 -0.73 1.78
CA GLU A 66 -14.83 0.53 1.05
C GLU A 66 -14.94 1.75 1.96
N ASP A 67 -15.65 1.64 3.08
CA ASP A 67 -15.82 2.72 4.05
C ASP A 67 -15.93 2.16 5.49
N ILE A 68 -14.88 2.34 6.28
CA ILE A 68 -14.87 1.94 7.70
C ILE A 68 -15.77 2.82 8.57
N ALA A 69 -16.09 4.05 8.14
CA ALA A 69 -16.85 5.00 8.95
C ALA A 69 -18.31 4.57 9.14
N GLN A 70 -18.84 3.73 8.24
CA GLN A 70 -20.19 3.19 8.32
C GLN A 70 -20.31 1.93 9.19
N ILE A 71 -19.20 1.40 9.71
CA ILE A 71 -19.21 0.14 10.47
C ILE A 71 -19.50 0.45 11.96
N PRO A 72 -20.61 -0.05 12.54
CA PRO A 72 -20.95 0.23 13.94
C PRO A 72 -19.87 -0.22 14.93
N ALA A 73 -19.25 -1.39 14.68
CA ALA A 73 -18.14 -1.89 15.47
C ALA A 73 -16.94 -0.91 15.47
N VAL A 74 -16.57 -0.38 14.30
CA VAL A 74 -15.51 0.64 14.18
C VAL A 74 -15.88 1.89 14.98
N GLN A 75 -17.12 2.37 14.87
CA GLN A 75 -17.58 3.54 15.64
C GLN A 75 -17.47 3.29 17.16
N GLN A 76 -17.82 2.10 17.64
CA GLN A 76 -17.68 1.71 19.04
C GLN A 76 -16.21 1.63 19.48
N MET A 77 -15.32 1.09 18.64
CA MET A 77 -13.88 1.08 18.90
C MET A 77 -13.33 2.51 19.03
N LEU A 78 -13.74 3.42 18.14
CA LEU A 78 -13.31 4.82 18.15
C LEU A 78 -13.80 5.59 19.38
N GLN A 79 -14.97 5.26 19.91
CA GLN A 79 -15.47 5.85 21.16
C GLN A 79 -14.61 5.43 22.37
N ASN A 80 -14.05 4.22 22.33
CA ASN A 80 -13.21 3.66 23.39
C ASN A 80 -11.74 3.60 22.99
N ALA A 81 -11.28 4.49 22.09
CA ALA A 81 -9.98 4.37 21.44
C ALA A 81 -8.78 4.24 22.41
N GLN A 82 -8.90 4.85 23.59
CA GLN A 82 -7.90 4.80 24.66
C GLN A 82 -7.60 3.38 25.14
N GLN A 83 -8.58 2.47 25.14
CA GLN A 83 -8.37 1.10 25.65
C GLN A 83 -7.43 0.28 24.75
N TYR A 84 -7.33 0.66 23.47
CA TYR A 84 -6.47 -0.01 22.50
C TYR A 84 -5.06 0.56 22.48
N VAL A 85 -4.74 1.60 23.25
CA VAL A 85 -3.41 2.21 23.24
C VAL A 85 -2.44 1.35 24.04
N LYS A 86 -1.37 0.89 23.38
CA LYS A 86 -0.25 0.21 24.02
C LYS A 86 0.79 1.20 24.53
N GLN A 87 1.15 2.19 23.71
CA GLN A 87 2.01 3.30 24.11
C GLN A 87 1.74 4.57 23.31
N SER A 88 2.02 5.73 23.89
CA SER A 88 1.98 7.00 23.16
C SER A 88 3.04 7.98 23.64
N GLN A 89 3.64 8.71 22.70
CA GLN A 89 4.72 9.66 22.97
C GLN A 89 4.53 10.94 22.14
N PHE A 90 4.73 12.08 22.78
CA PHE A 90 4.89 13.35 22.08
C PHE A 90 6.32 13.52 21.59
N LEU A 91 6.45 13.92 20.33
CA LEU A 91 7.70 14.22 19.65
C LEU A 91 7.66 15.70 19.20
N PRO A 92 8.82 16.36 19.14
CA PRO A 92 8.92 17.70 18.58
C PRO A 92 8.54 17.68 17.10
N LEU A 93 7.85 18.73 16.64
CA LEU A 93 7.65 19.00 15.22
C LEU A 93 8.84 19.81 14.69
N PRO A 94 9.14 19.74 13.38
CA PRO A 94 10.09 20.66 12.75
C PRO A 94 9.72 22.11 13.07
N ALA A 95 10.71 22.90 13.51
CA ALA A 95 10.49 24.25 13.99
C ALA A 95 9.94 25.17 12.89
N ASP A 96 10.32 24.93 11.64
CA ASP A 96 10.11 25.84 10.52
C ASP A 96 8.62 26.12 10.22
N ASP A 97 7.75 25.11 10.41
CA ASP A 97 6.31 25.21 10.16
C ASP A 97 5.47 25.47 11.44
N TYR A 98 6.05 25.26 12.63
CA TYR A 98 5.32 25.17 13.90
C TYR A 98 5.93 25.99 15.06
N ALA A 99 6.96 26.83 14.80
CA ALA A 99 7.73 27.55 15.81
C ALA A 99 6.89 28.33 16.83
N ASP A 100 5.81 28.97 16.39
CA ASP A 100 4.94 29.80 17.24
C ASP A 100 3.71 29.04 17.77
N THR A 101 3.68 27.71 17.62
CA THR A 101 2.54 26.88 18.03
C THR A 101 2.89 25.96 19.20
N SER A 102 1.89 25.59 20.00
CA SER A 102 2.03 24.51 20.99
C SER A 102 1.90 23.12 20.38
N ALA A 103 1.87 23.01 19.06
CA ALA A 103 1.64 21.75 18.37
C ALA A 103 2.77 20.74 18.62
N ARG A 104 2.40 19.47 18.68
CA ARG A 104 3.32 18.33 18.85
C ARG A 104 2.91 17.19 17.94
N LEU A 105 3.89 16.38 17.55
CA LEU A 105 3.62 15.12 16.89
C LEU A 105 3.32 14.07 17.96
N LEU A 106 2.11 13.52 17.98
CA LEU A 106 1.77 12.39 18.82
C LEU A 106 1.98 11.10 18.02
N ARG A 107 2.94 10.28 18.45
CA ARG A 107 3.08 8.89 18.00
C ARG A 107 2.28 8.00 18.94
N VAL A 108 1.40 7.17 18.38
CA VAL A 108 0.57 6.21 19.13
C VAL A 108 0.81 4.82 18.54
N GLU A 109 1.09 3.86 19.40
CA GLU A 109 1.06 2.43 19.09
C GLU A 109 -0.15 1.81 19.76
N PHE A 110 -0.92 1.06 18.99
CA PHE A 110 -2.08 0.33 19.46
C PHE A 110 -1.71 -1.13 19.75
N ASP A 111 -2.39 -1.72 20.72
CA ASP A 111 -2.28 -3.14 21.06
C ASP A 111 -2.89 -3.97 19.93
N GLU A 112 -2.03 -4.63 19.17
CA GLU A 112 -2.42 -5.42 18.00
C GLU A 112 -3.42 -6.52 18.34
N ASP A 113 -3.15 -7.31 19.39
CA ASP A 113 -4.00 -8.44 19.77
C ASP A 113 -5.41 -7.97 20.14
N GLN A 114 -5.50 -6.89 20.93
CA GLN A 114 -6.80 -6.33 21.32
C GLN A 114 -7.58 -5.76 20.12
N VAL A 115 -6.90 -5.05 19.21
CA VAL A 115 -7.53 -4.53 17.99
C VAL A 115 -8.02 -5.70 17.13
N LEU A 116 -7.16 -6.67 16.84
CA LEU A 116 -7.49 -7.81 15.98
C LEU A 116 -8.60 -8.67 16.56
N ASP A 117 -8.60 -8.92 17.87
CA ASP A 117 -9.65 -9.69 18.52
C ASP A 117 -11.01 -9.01 18.44
N GLU A 118 -11.06 -7.68 18.59
CA GLU A 118 -12.31 -6.93 18.41
C GLU A 118 -12.81 -7.01 16.96
N LEU A 119 -11.91 -6.88 15.98
CA LEU A 119 -12.27 -7.01 14.57
C LEU A 119 -12.78 -8.41 14.22
N ARG A 120 -12.14 -9.47 14.75
CA ARG A 120 -12.58 -10.87 14.58
C ARG A 120 -13.92 -11.14 15.23
N ARG A 121 -14.14 -10.66 16.47
CA ARG A 121 -15.43 -10.79 17.17
C ARG A 121 -16.59 -10.19 16.38
N ASN A 122 -16.33 -9.08 15.68
CA ASN A 122 -17.31 -8.41 14.84
C ASN A 122 -17.33 -8.93 13.38
N GLN A 123 -16.64 -10.04 13.09
CA GLN A 123 -16.58 -10.67 11.76
C GLN A 123 -16.19 -9.66 10.67
N LEU A 124 -15.16 -8.85 10.93
CA LEU A 124 -14.61 -7.94 9.93
C LEU A 124 -13.47 -8.62 9.18
N GLY A 125 -13.39 -8.38 7.86
CA GLY A 125 -12.26 -8.82 7.06
C GLY A 125 -10.99 -8.05 7.44
N ILE A 126 -9.88 -8.75 7.62
CA ILE A 126 -8.63 -8.21 8.17
C ILE A 126 -7.47 -8.51 7.22
N TRP A 127 -6.61 -7.52 7.01
CA TRP A 127 -5.30 -7.70 6.40
C TRP A 127 -4.21 -7.21 7.39
N THR A 128 -3.26 -8.08 7.73
CA THR A 128 -2.24 -7.84 8.78
C THR A 128 -0.92 -7.31 8.20
N GLU A 129 0.23 -7.56 8.82
CA GLU A 129 1.52 -6.88 8.54
C GLU A 129 2.29 -7.40 7.32
N ILE A 130 1.95 -8.61 6.86
CA ILE A 130 2.57 -9.22 5.68
C ILE A 130 1.98 -8.58 4.42
N ARG A 131 2.69 -7.59 3.87
CA ARG A 131 2.27 -6.80 2.72
C ARG A 131 3.28 -6.98 1.59
N PRO A 132 2.85 -7.47 0.42
CA PRO A 132 3.76 -7.61 -0.70
C PRO A 132 4.18 -6.23 -1.22
N GLN A 133 5.44 -6.13 -1.65
CA GLN A 133 5.93 -4.94 -2.33
C GLN A 133 5.19 -4.74 -3.66
N THR A 134 4.94 -3.49 -4.01
CA THR A 134 4.38 -3.09 -5.31
C THR A 134 5.38 -2.22 -6.06
N LEU A 135 5.81 -2.67 -7.24
CA LEU A 135 6.61 -1.87 -8.16
C LEU A 135 5.72 -0.86 -8.88
N VAL A 136 6.08 0.42 -8.83
CA VAL A 136 5.29 1.51 -9.44
C VAL A 136 6.00 2.05 -10.67
N TRP A 137 5.44 1.78 -11.85
CA TRP A 137 5.78 2.48 -13.09
C TRP A 137 4.85 3.67 -13.25
N LEU A 138 5.40 4.89 -13.25
CA LEU A 138 4.61 6.11 -13.32
C LEU A 138 5.14 7.03 -14.42
N VAL A 139 4.24 7.50 -15.27
CA VAL A 139 4.51 8.60 -16.22
C VAL A 139 3.58 9.77 -15.95
N VAL A 140 4.10 10.97 -16.17
CA VAL A 140 3.45 12.22 -15.83
C VAL A 140 3.54 13.16 -17.03
N ASP A 141 2.45 13.85 -17.34
CA ASP A 141 2.43 14.95 -18.31
C ASP A 141 1.89 16.21 -17.62
N GLU A 142 2.78 17.20 -17.46
CA GLU A 142 2.46 18.51 -16.86
C GLU A 142 2.30 19.62 -17.92
N GLY A 143 2.08 19.26 -19.18
CA GLY A 143 1.95 20.19 -20.32
C GLY A 143 3.18 20.24 -21.22
N ALA A 144 4.26 19.57 -20.86
CA ALA A 144 5.49 19.42 -21.67
C ALA A 144 5.57 18.05 -22.39
N GLY A 145 4.54 17.22 -22.25
CA GLY A 145 4.53 15.84 -22.74
C GLY A 145 4.84 14.82 -21.63
N TRP A 146 4.62 13.55 -21.97
CA TRP A 146 4.81 12.44 -21.05
C TRP A 146 6.28 12.18 -20.74
N GLN A 147 6.61 12.12 -19.45
CA GLN A 147 7.94 11.76 -18.93
C GLN A 147 7.80 10.76 -17.78
N PHE A 148 8.87 10.02 -17.49
CA PHE A 148 8.89 9.17 -16.30
C PHE A 148 8.82 10.02 -15.04
N TYR A 149 8.14 9.47 -14.04
CA TYR A 149 8.18 9.99 -12.68
C TYR A 149 9.62 10.07 -12.17
N ASN A 150 9.95 11.19 -11.51
CA ASN A 150 11.21 11.41 -10.84
C ASN A 150 10.95 12.17 -9.53
N SER A 151 11.34 11.57 -8.40
CA SER A 151 11.11 12.13 -7.06
C SER A 151 11.78 13.49 -6.85
N ASP A 152 12.94 13.73 -7.48
CA ASP A 152 13.72 14.96 -7.30
C ASP A 152 13.07 16.16 -8.00
N THR A 153 12.36 15.91 -9.10
CA THR A 153 11.71 16.97 -9.89
C THR A 153 10.21 17.04 -9.66
N MET A 154 9.59 16.05 -9.00
CA MET A 154 8.14 15.96 -8.77
C MET A 154 7.78 15.76 -7.28
N PRO A 155 8.19 16.66 -6.37
CA PRO A 155 8.05 16.48 -4.92
C PRO A 155 6.59 16.38 -4.44
N ASP A 156 5.64 17.04 -5.10
CA ASP A 156 4.22 16.96 -4.77
C ASP A 156 3.63 15.57 -5.04
N ILE A 157 4.10 14.92 -6.11
CA ILE A 157 3.70 13.57 -6.48
C ILE A 157 4.35 12.56 -5.52
N GLU A 158 5.64 12.70 -5.24
CA GLU A 158 6.36 11.87 -4.25
C GLU A 158 5.66 11.93 -2.88
N SER A 159 5.41 13.14 -2.39
CA SER A 159 4.77 13.35 -1.08
C SER A 159 3.37 12.73 -1.04
N GLY A 160 2.61 12.82 -2.14
CA GLY A 160 1.31 12.18 -2.27
C GLY A 160 1.41 10.65 -2.25
N LEU A 161 2.32 10.07 -3.03
CA LEU A 161 2.52 8.62 -3.10
C LEU A 161 2.98 8.07 -1.75
N ALA A 162 4.02 8.66 -1.16
CA ALA A 162 4.58 8.26 0.13
C ALA A 162 3.53 8.36 1.25
N LEU A 163 2.73 9.43 1.28
CA LEU A 163 1.67 9.59 2.27
C LEU A 163 0.62 8.50 2.15
N ILE A 164 0.08 8.23 0.96
CA ILE A 164 -0.98 7.23 0.80
C ILE A 164 -0.43 5.82 1.00
N ALA A 165 0.80 5.54 0.54
CA ALA A 165 1.50 4.28 0.81
C ALA A 165 1.61 4.02 2.32
N LYS A 166 2.00 5.04 3.11
CA LYS A 166 2.08 4.97 4.57
C LYS A 166 0.70 4.80 5.21
N ILE A 167 -0.32 5.52 4.74
CA ILE A 167 -1.70 5.39 5.27
C ILE A 167 -2.23 3.98 5.01
N LYS A 168 -2.09 3.46 3.79
CA LYS A 168 -2.62 2.14 3.40
C LYS A 168 -1.69 0.97 3.72
N GLY A 169 -0.48 1.22 4.21
CA GLY A 169 0.49 0.18 4.55
C GLY A 169 0.93 -0.62 3.31
N ILE A 170 1.09 0.04 2.16
CA ILE A 170 1.57 -0.59 0.92
C ILE A 170 3.04 -0.22 0.74
N PRO A 171 3.97 -1.18 0.78
CA PRO A 171 5.35 -0.92 0.41
C PRO A 171 5.45 -0.66 -1.10
N LEU A 172 5.71 0.59 -1.46
CA LEU A 172 5.99 0.97 -2.85
C LEU A 172 7.49 0.93 -3.10
N ILE A 173 7.87 0.37 -4.23
CA ILE A 173 9.22 0.50 -4.81
C ILE A 173 9.09 1.08 -6.21
N TYR A 174 10.16 1.71 -6.69
CA TYR A 174 10.18 2.37 -8.00
C TYR A 174 11.28 1.78 -8.87
N PRO A 175 11.12 1.82 -10.21
CA PRO A 175 12.18 1.43 -11.11
C PRO A 175 13.40 2.33 -10.92
N LEU A 176 14.60 1.75 -11.04
CA LEU A 176 15.84 2.50 -10.92
C LEU A 176 16.04 3.45 -12.09
N LEU A 177 15.43 3.14 -13.24
CA LEU A 177 15.60 3.86 -14.51
C LEU A 177 17.07 4.10 -14.83
N ASP A 178 17.91 3.10 -14.56
CA ASP A 178 19.33 3.10 -14.92
C ASP A 178 19.51 3.04 -16.45
N LEU A 179 20.75 3.22 -16.93
CA LEU A 179 21.03 3.21 -18.37
C LEU A 179 20.61 1.91 -19.06
N GLU A 180 20.64 0.77 -18.37
CA GLU A 180 20.23 -0.52 -18.93
C GLU A 180 18.70 -0.60 -19.07
N GLU A 181 17.97 -0.11 -18.08
CA GLU A 181 16.51 -0.08 -18.08
C GLU A 181 15.96 0.95 -19.07
N GLN A 182 16.59 2.13 -19.17
CA GLN A 182 16.24 3.16 -20.15
C GLN A 182 16.43 2.70 -21.61
N GLN A 183 17.30 1.72 -21.87
CA GLN A 183 17.44 1.11 -23.20
C GLN A 183 16.31 0.13 -23.53
N LYS A 184 15.63 -0.41 -22.52
CA LYS A 184 14.60 -1.46 -22.66
C LYS A 184 13.18 -0.93 -22.54
N ILE A 185 12.98 0.16 -21.81
CA ILE A 185 11.67 0.71 -21.47
C ILE A 185 11.59 2.18 -21.89
N ALA A 186 10.62 2.47 -22.75
CA ALA A 186 10.25 3.82 -23.14
C ALA A 186 8.99 4.29 -22.40
N VAL A 187 8.77 5.61 -22.35
CA VAL A 187 7.54 6.21 -21.82
C VAL A 187 6.29 5.57 -22.45
N ASN A 188 6.34 5.25 -23.75
CA ASN A 188 5.23 4.63 -24.46
C ASN A 188 4.89 3.22 -23.93
N ASP A 189 5.84 2.48 -23.35
CA ASP A 189 5.56 1.19 -22.72
C ASP A 189 4.70 1.35 -21.46
N VAL A 190 4.87 2.45 -20.71
CA VAL A 190 4.02 2.78 -19.57
C VAL A 190 2.66 3.27 -20.07
N LEU A 191 2.60 4.07 -21.15
CA LEU A 191 1.34 4.53 -21.74
C LEU A 191 0.50 3.40 -22.35
N THR A 192 1.15 2.35 -22.83
CA THR A 192 0.48 1.21 -23.44
C THR A 192 -0.15 0.31 -22.39
N THR A 193 -1.45 0.04 -22.53
CA THR A 193 -2.18 -0.95 -21.74
C THR A 193 -1.55 -2.33 -21.88
N GLU A 194 -1.38 -3.04 -20.76
CA GLU A 194 -0.84 -4.40 -20.73
C GLU A 194 0.51 -4.60 -21.45
N SER A 195 1.39 -3.59 -21.42
CA SER A 195 2.70 -3.67 -22.09
C SER A 195 3.51 -4.89 -21.67
N ARG A 196 3.81 -5.75 -22.65
CA ARG A 196 4.66 -6.94 -22.47
C ARG A 196 6.10 -6.57 -22.12
N ASN A 197 6.62 -5.50 -22.73
CA ASN A 197 7.96 -5.01 -22.45
C ASN A 197 8.08 -4.58 -20.99
N LEU A 198 7.11 -3.78 -20.50
CA LEU A 198 7.07 -3.33 -19.11
C LEU A 198 6.98 -4.50 -18.13
N LYS A 199 6.10 -5.48 -18.39
CA LYS A 199 6.02 -6.72 -17.58
C LYS A 199 7.35 -7.48 -17.56
N THR A 200 8.07 -7.53 -18.68
CA THR A 200 9.37 -8.21 -18.80
C THR A 200 10.48 -7.46 -18.06
N ALA A 201 10.56 -6.14 -18.18
CA ALA A 201 11.53 -5.34 -17.43
C ALA A 201 11.27 -5.38 -15.92
N SER A 202 10.00 -5.48 -15.52
CA SER A 202 9.60 -5.59 -14.11
C SER A 202 10.08 -6.89 -13.45
N ALA A 203 10.42 -7.93 -14.22
CA ALA A 203 10.81 -9.23 -13.68
C ALA A 203 12.04 -9.17 -12.76
N ARG A 204 12.96 -8.22 -12.99
CA ARG A 204 14.18 -8.05 -12.16
C ARG A 204 13.92 -7.60 -10.73
N TYR A 205 12.73 -7.06 -10.45
CA TYR A 205 12.35 -6.58 -9.11
C TYR A 205 11.73 -7.67 -8.25
N GLU A 206 11.41 -8.84 -8.83
CA GLU A 206 10.87 -10.01 -8.11
C GLU A 206 9.66 -9.70 -7.22
N VAL A 207 8.85 -8.70 -7.60
CA VAL A 207 7.65 -8.32 -6.88
C VAL A 207 6.42 -9.07 -7.37
N PRO A 208 5.48 -9.42 -6.48
CA PRO A 208 4.23 -10.06 -6.89
C PRO A 208 3.19 -9.06 -7.44
N SER A 209 3.37 -7.75 -7.20
CA SER A 209 2.43 -6.69 -7.56
C SER A 209 3.13 -5.58 -8.35
N ILE A 210 2.53 -5.15 -9.44
CA ILE A 210 2.98 -4.00 -10.25
C ILE A 210 1.81 -3.04 -10.39
N LEU A 211 2.05 -1.75 -10.16
CA LEU A 211 1.15 -0.65 -10.47
C LEU A 211 1.74 0.16 -11.62
N VAL A 212 0.94 0.38 -12.66
CA VAL A 212 1.25 1.26 -13.78
C VAL A 212 0.31 2.47 -13.69
N GLY A 213 0.88 3.66 -13.57
CA GLY A 213 0.17 4.92 -13.41
C GLY A 213 0.48 5.90 -14.52
N ARG A 214 -0.53 6.67 -14.91
CA ARG A 214 -0.45 7.74 -15.91
C ARG A 214 -1.16 8.96 -15.34
N LEU A 215 -0.41 10.01 -15.02
CA LEU A 215 -0.93 11.26 -14.47
C LEU A 215 -0.89 12.37 -15.50
N LEU A 216 -2.04 12.96 -15.80
CA LEU A 216 -2.17 14.05 -16.76
C LEU A 216 -2.66 15.31 -16.04
N LYS A 217 -1.83 16.34 -16.04
CA LYS A 217 -2.21 17.68 -15.58
C LYS A 217 -3.01 18.39 -16.67
N LYS A 218 -4.22 18.79 -16.33
CA LYS A 218 -5.02 19.77 -17.06
C LYS A 218 -4.87 21.13 -16.39
N ALA A 219 -5.50 22.17 -16.94
CA ALA A 219 -5.38 23.54 -16.44
C ALA A 219 -5.55 23.65 -14.91
N ASP A 220 -6.65 23.09 -14.37
CA ASP A 220 -7.00 23.24 -12.95
C ASP A 220 -7.15 21.91 -12.20
N CYS A 221 -6.77 20.80 -12.82
CA CYS A 221 -6.97 19.47 -12.24
C CYS A 221 -6.03 18.43 -12.81
N TRP A 222 -6.03 17.26 -12.19
CA TRP A 222 -5.31 16.07 -12.58
C TRP A 222 -6.29 14.99 -13.01
N GLN A 223 -5.88 14.19 -13.99
CA GLN A 223 -6.51 12.95 -14.37
C GLN A 223 -5.52 11.80 -14.12
N GLY A 224 -6.03 10.65 -13.69
CA GLY A 224 -5.24 9.46 -13.43
C GLY A 224 -5.77 8.26 -14.18
N SER A 225 -4.89 7.48 -14.79
CA SER A 225 -5.21 6.16 -15.35
C SER A 225 -4.28 5.13 -14.73
N TRP A 226 -4.85 4.08 -14.16
CA TRP A 226 -4.13 3.13 -13.33
C TRP A 226 -4.40 1.71 -13.77
N GLU A 227 -3.38 0.88 -13.65
CA GLU A 227 -3.41 -0.51 -14.05
C GLU A 227 -2.58 -1.34 -13.07
N SER A 228 -3.18 -2.34 -12.42
CA SER A 228 -2.48 -3.28 -11.55
C SER A 228 -2.30 -4.61 -12.23
N TYR A 229 -1.07 -5.12 -12.22
CA TYR A 229 -0.75 -6.50 -12.55
C TYR A 229 -0.49 -7.27 -11.27
N PHE A 230 -1.32 -8.28 -11.02
CA PHE A 230 -1.21 -9.12 -9.84
C PHE A 230 -1.86 -10.48 -10.10
N ASP A 231 -1.20 -11.57 -9.70
CA ASP A 231 -1.73 -12.94 -9.84
C ASP A 231 -2.22 -13.28 -11.28
N GLY A 232 -1.44 -12.86 -12.29
CA GLY A 232 -1.75 -13.04 -13.71
C GLY A 232 -2.96 -12.26 -14.22
N LYS A 233 -3.58 -11.41 -13.38
CA LYS A 233 -4.74 -10.60 -13.71
C LYS A 233 -4.36 -9.13 -13.86
N VAL A 234 -5.15 -8.45 -14.68
CA VAL A 234 -5.02 -7.02 -14.91
C VAL A 234 -6.30 -6.35 -14.40
N ARG A 235 -6.15 -5.34 -13.54
CA ARG A 235 -7.26 -4.50 -13.07
C ARG A 235 -6.97 -3.06 -13.44
N GLN A 236 -7.98 -2.36 -13.96
CA GLN A 236 -7.84 -0.98 -14.42
C GLN A 236 -8.88 -0.09 -13.79
N TRP A 237 -8.49 1.15 -13.49
CA TRP A 237 -9.37 2.18 -12.99
C TRP A 237 -8.86 3.56 -13.39
N HIS A 238 -9.77 4.51 -13.40
CA HIS A 238 -9.49 5.87 -13.85
C HIS A 238 -10.06 6.87 -12.86
N THR A 239 -9.40 8.02 -12.75
CA THR A 239 -9.84 9.14 -11.95
C THR A 239 -9.98 10.35 -12.86
N GLY A 240 -11.17 10.96 -12.82
CA GLY A 240 -11.46 12.19 -13.54
C GLY A 240 -10.74 13.41 -12.97
N CYS A 241 -11.11 14.57 -13.47
CA CYS A 241 -10.55 15.88 -13.13
C CYS A 241 -10.72 16.20 -11.62
N LEU A 242 -9.68 15.95 -10.82
CA LEU A 242 -9.62 16.21 -9.38
C LEU A 242 -8.28 16.88 -9.00
N ALA A 243 -8.14 17.33 -7.75
CA ALA A 243 -6.82 17.70 -7.22
C ALA A 243 -5.86 16.49 -7.20
N LEU A 244 -4.54 16.74 -7.22
CA LEU A 244 -3.52 15.70 -7.32
C LEU A 244 -3.64 14.61 -6.24
N LYS A 245 -3.80 15.00 -4.97
CA LYS A 245 -3.86 14.08 -3.83
C LYS A 245 -4.98 13.04 -3.97
N PRO A 246 -6.25 13.40 -4.22
CA PRO A 246 -7.31 12.44 -4.53
C PRO A 246 -7.02 11.49 -5.72
N VAL A 247 -6.35 11.98 -6.77
CA VAL A 247 -5.98 11.15 -7.92
C VAL A 247 -4.96 10.08 -7.52
N ILE A 248 -3.91 10.46 -6.80
CA ILE A 248 -2.91 9.53 -6.25
C ILE A 248 -3.56 8.56 -5.27
N GLN A 249 -4.43 9.06 -4.38
CA GLN A 249 -5.15 8.24 -3.41
C GLN A 249 -5.96 7.14 -4.10
N THR A 250 -6.66 7.47 -5.18
CA THR A 250 -7.43 6.49 -5.97
C THR A 250 -6.50 5.47 -6.63
N GLY A 251 -5.34 5.89 -7.12
CA GLY A 251 -4.30 5.02 -7.66
C GLY A 251 -3.82 3.97 -6.65
N VAL A 252 -3.25 4.42 -5.55
CA VAL A 252 -2.68 3.51 -4.54
C VAL A 252 -3.78 2.67 -3.86
N ARG A 253 -4.98 3.23 -3.65
CA ARG A 253 -6.12 2.48 -3.11
C ARG A 253 -6.54 1.30 -4.00
N GLY A 254 -6.49 1.42 -5.33
CA GLY A 254 -6.81 0.29 -6.20
C GLY A 254 -5.87 -0.90 -5.99
N VAL A 255 -4.60 -0.65 -5.68
CA VAL A 255 -3.63 -1.69 -5.26
C VAL A 255 -4.02 -2.29 -3.92
N TYR A 256 -4.39 -1.46 -2.93
CA TYR A 256 -4.89 -1.93 -1.63
C TYR A 256 -6.08 -2.87 -1.82
N ASP A 257 -7.05 -2.48 -2.64
CA ASP A 257 -8.26 -3.27 -2.89
C ASP A 257 -7.95 -4.59 -3.59
N VAL A 258 -6.97 -4.63 -4.52
CA VAL A 258 -6.53 -5.87 -5.17
C VAL A 258 -5.87 -6.82 -4.17
N LEU A 259 -4.91 -6.31 -3.40
CA LEU A 259 -4.08 -7.13 -2.52
C LEU A 259 -4.83 -7.56 -1.26
N SER A 260 -5.60 -6.67 -0.64
CA SER A 260 -6.41 -6.97 0.54
C SER A 260 -7.44 -8.05 0.27
N ASN A 261 -8.07 -8.04 -0.91
CA ASN A 261 -9.03 -9.06 -1.29
C ASN A 261 -8.42 -10.44 -1.55
N TYR A 262 -7.11 -10.49 -1.83
CA TYR A 262 -6.36 -11.71 -2.09
C TYR A 262 -5.71 -12.29 -0.81
N TYR A 263 -4.98 -11.46 -0.07
CA TYR A 263 -4.23 -11.88 1.12
C TYR A 263 -5.03 -11.76 2.43
N GLY A 264 -6.10 -10.97 2.43
CA GLY A 264 -6.91 -10.72 3.60
C GLY A 264 -7.72 -11.93 4.06
N ILE A 265 -7.82 -12.08 5.38
CA ILE A 265 -8.73 -13.03 6.00
C ILE A 265 -10.13 -12.41 5.93
N LYS A 266 -11.01 -13.02 5.13
CA LYS A 266 -12.40 -12.54 5.01
C LYS A 266 -13.19 -12.95 6.24
N ALA A 267 -14.18 -12.14 6.57
CA ALA A 267 -15.22 -12.51 7.51
C ALA A 267 -15.84 -13.86 7.12
N ASP A 268 -16.00 -14.76 8.09
CA ASP A 268 -16.86 -15.93 7.87
C ASP A 268 -18.26 -15.41 7.55
N LYS A 269 -18.71 -15.62 6.31
CA LYS A 269 -20.13 -15.45 6.01
C LYS A 269 -20.85 -16.49 6.84
N ALA A 270 -21.48 -16.07 7.95
CA ALA A 270 -22.47 -16.90 8.61
C ALA A 270 -23.44 -17.38 7.53
N ALA A 271 -23.54 -18.71 7.37
CA ALA A 271 -24.53 -19.31 6.48
C ALA A 271 -25.88 -18.73 6.89
N THR A 272 -26.47 -17.94 6.00
CA THR A 272 -27.85 -17.47 6.20
C THR A 272 -28.72 -18.73 6.31
N PRO A 273 -29.48 -18.91 7.40
CA PRO A 273 -30.40 -20.04 7.51
C PRO A 273 -31.47 -20.02 6.42
#